data_AF-A0A968FSX2-F1
#
_entry.id   AF-A0A968FSX2-F1
#
_cell.length_a   1.000
_cell.length_b   1.000
_cell.length_c   1.000
_cell.angle_alpha   90.00
_cell.angle_beta   90.00
_cell.angle_gamma   90.00
#
_symmetry.space_group_name_H-M   'P 1'
#
loop_
_entity.id
_entity.type
_entity.pdbx_description
1 polymer ?
#
loop_
_entity_poly.entity_id
_entity_poly.type
_entity_poly.pdbx_seq_one_letter_code
_entity_poly.pdbx_strand_id
1 'polypeptide(L)'
;METGYRERQGTSPHFNRVMKFEPRPGYFQPDPAINQARSPAVSNDPRTWPDEWIDKLDDPDDPGWPGSWNGYFGKVPGADLESYVVYDDQYYDAWQFFPDERDAGEDPLRRRRGLGLRIEQRGFQWSNPQARNVIFWHYDITNESTTDYSDNIIFGLYMDSGVGGSAIGLDGIPESDDDNAFWDREAGLNLVYTWDKNGNGFQGPTGYLGYSYMETPGNPFDGIDNDENGILDEQRDGGPGNLIEGQDAIRSYVQANYDMTKFEEFFGPLDQRPAFQAGYWWTGDEDMDWVAEFNDTGADGIFDTGDTGEEDGVPTAGERDFDQTDVDESDQIGLTGFKMNRIRAGVGNPNTNVDQIVFFDDGKQWPRRLYEFFTSDTSFDDPLVLNYNIGFLFAS
;
A
#
# COMPACT_ATOMS: atom_id res chain seq x y z
N MET A 1 3.86 16.39 -12.65
CA MET A 1 3.10 15.31 -13.31
C MET A 1 3.36 14.10 -12.44
N GLU A 2 2.67 14.04 -11.30
CA GLU A 2 3.09 13.24 -10.15
C GLU A 2 2.34 11.90 -10.06
N THR A 3 1.31 11.73 -10.88
CA THR A 3 0.38 10.60 -10.81
C THR A 3 0.14 10.08 -12.23
N GLY A 4 0.43 8.80 -12.45
CA GLY A 4 0.09 8.07 -13.68
C GLY A 4 1.26 7.34 -14.36
N TYR A 5 1.02 6.07 -14.70
CA TYR A 5 1.92 5.21 -15.46
C TYR A 5 2.19 5.77 -16.86
N ARG A 6 3.46 5.98 -17.22
CA ARG A 6 3.87 6.77 -18.40
C ARG A 6 3.42 6.20 -19.75
N GLU A 7 3.20 4.89 -19.86
CA GLU A 7 3.02 4.22 -21.15
C GLU A 7 1.58 3.85 -21.44
N ARG A 8 1.17 3.97 -22.72
CA ARG A 8 -0.10 3.46 -23.24
C ARG A 8 -1.33 3.87 -22.41
N GLN A 9 -1.36 5.10 -21.90
CA GLN A 9 -2.53 5.62 -21.20
C GLN A 9 -3.72 5.81 -22.15
N GLY A 10 -4.93 5.57 -21.66
CA GLY A 10 -6.15 5.87 -22.40
C GLY A 10 -6.32 7.38 -22.60
N THR A 11 -7.01 7.77 -23.67
CA THR A 11 -7.48 9.16 -23.85
C THR A 11 -8.98 9.18 -23.62
N SER A 12 -9.46 10.18 -22.89
CA SER A 12 -10.89 10.31 -22.60
C SER A 12 -11.69 10.36 -23.92
N PRO A 13 -12.82 9.64 -24.00
CA PRO A 13 -13.67 9.67 -25.18
C PRO A 13 -14.47 10.98 -25.31
N HIS A 14 -14.56 11.77 -24.22
CA HIS A 14 -15.36 13.00 -24.15
C HIS A 14 -14.48 14.26 -24.13
N PHE A 15 -13.28 14.15 -23.57
CA PHE A 15 -12.35 15.24 -23.37
C PHE A 15 -11.01 14.89 -24.02
N ASN A 16 -10.32 15.87 -24.61
CA ASN A 16 -8.96 15.66 -25.13
C ASN A 16 -7.93 15.63 -23.98
N ARG A 17 -8.11 14.71 -23.03
CA ARG A 17 -7.26 14.52 -21.84
C ARG A 17 -6.84 13.06 -21.72
N VAL A 18 -5.68 12.84 -21.12
CA VAL A 18 -5.18 11.50 -20.82
C VAL A 18 -5.87 11.01 -19.53
N MET A 19 -6.29 9.75 -19.51
CA MET A 19 -6.97 9.12 -18.37
C MET A 19 -5.94 8.48 -17.44
N LYS A 20 -5.96 8.91 -16.18
CA LYS A 20 -5.04 8.50 -15.12
C LYS A 20 -5.59 8.98 -13.78
N PHE A 21 -4.96 8.55 -12.68
CA PHE A 21 -5.13 9.22 -11.40
C PHE A 21 -4.59 10.65 -11.49
N GLU A 22 -5.30 11.61 -10.91
CA GLU A 22 -4.92 13.02 -10.88
C GLU A 22 -4.56 13.45 -9.46
N PRO A 23 -3.55 14.33 -9.29
CA PRO A 23 -3.11 14.76 -7.96
C PRO A 23 -4.19 15.62 -7.29
N ARG A 24 -4.38 15.41 -5.99
CA ARG A 24 -5.28 16.20 -5.16
C ARG A 24 -4.61 17.52 -4.76
N PRO A 25 -5.31 18.67 -4.89
CA PRO A 25 -4.83 19.92 -4.30
C PRO A 25 -4.71 19.82 -2.77
N GLY A 26 -3.78 20.56 -2.17
CA GLY A 26 -3.63 20.64 -0.72
C GLY A 26 -2.57 19.70 -0.12
N TYR A 27 -1.86 18.92 -0.93
CA TYR A 27 -0.85 17.95 -0.48
C TYR A 27 0.58 18.25 -0.96
N PHE A 28 0.78 19.36 -1.66
CA PHE A 28 2.12 19.84 -2.05
C PHE A 28 2.09 21.37 -2.20
N GLN A 29 3.26 22.01 -2.16
CA GLN A 29 3.42 23.45 -2.41
C GLN A 29 3.27 23.79 -3.90
N PRO A 30 2.18 24.48 -4.34
CA PRO A 30 1.96 24.76 -5.74
C PRO A 30 2.70 26.01 -6.25
N ASP A 31 3.17 26.92 -5.38
CA ASP A 31 3.85 28.14 -5.81
C ASP A 31 5.24 27.81 -6.39
N PRO A 32 5.47 28.01 -7.70
CA PRO A 32 6.76 27.72 -8.32
C PRO A 32 7.89 28.65 -7.86
N ALA A 33 7.60 29.75 -7.16
CA ALA A 33 8.61 30.58 -6.52
C ALA A 33 9.17 29.93 -5.25
N ILE A 34 8.36 29.13 -4.55
CA ILE A 34 8.71 28.39 -3.32
C ILE A 34 9.22 26.99 -3.69
N ASN A 35 8.39 26.19 -4.36
CA ASN A 35 8.73 24.85 -4.86
C ASN A 35 9.28 24.91 -6.29
N GLN A 36 10.50 25.43 -6.43
CA GLN A 36 11.12 25.67 -7.74
C GLN A 36 11.34 24.39 -8.55
N ALA A 37 11.62 23.28 -7.86
CA ALA A 37 11.82 21.97 -8.47
C ALA A 37 10.50 21.31 -8.92
N ARG A 38 9.35 21.78 -8.40
CA ARG A 38 8.04 21.13 -8.54
C ARG A 38 8.13 19.66 -8.09
N SER A 39 8.77 19.47 -6.95
CA SER A 39 8.87 18.16 -6.31
C SER A 39 7.56 17.83 -5.61
N PRO A 40 7.20 16.54 -5.49
CA PRO A 40 6.21 16.11 -4.51
C PRO A 40 6.66 16.49 -3.10
N ALA A 41 5.74 16.44 -2.14
CA ALA A 41 6.08 16.65 -0.75
C ALA A 41 7.10 15.60 -0.27
N VAL A 42 8.21 16.05 0.29
CA VAL A 42 9.27 15.20 0.85
C VAL A 42 9.69 15.69 2.24
N SER A 43 9.95 14.77 3.17
CA SER A 43 10.12 15.10 4.59
C SER A 43 11.33 15.97 4.93
N ASN A 44 12.31 16.08 4.04
CA ASN A 44 13.52 16.86 4.26
C ASN A 44 13.55 18.21 3.52
N ASP A 45 12.47 18.59 2.82
CA ASP A 45 12.36 19.88 2.14
C ASP A 45 11.01 20.56 2.40
N PRO A 46 10.89 21.39 3.45
CA PRO A 46 9.66 22.11 3.79
C PRO A 46 9.11 23.01 2.69
N ARG A 47 9.93 23.39 1.69
CA ARG A 47 9.47 24.16 0.53
C ARG A 47 8.55 23.36 -0.38
N THR A 48 8.46 22.05 -0.19
CA THR A 48 7.59 21.15 -0.96
C THR A 48 6.23 20.95 -0.29
N TRP A 49 6.07 21.38 0.97
CA TRP A 49 4.87 21.15 1.77
C TRP A 49 3.81 22.24 1.50
N PRO A 50 2.52 21.89 1.55
CA PRO A 50 1.47 22.91 1.57
C PRO A 50 1.62 23.80 2.82
N ASP A 51 0.98 24.97 2.80
CA ASP A 51 0.99 25.87 3.98
C ASP A 51 0.27 25.22 5.18
N GLU A 52 -0.77 24.42 4.89
CA GLU A 52 -1.54 23.59 5.82
C GLU A 52 -1.90 22.27 5.10
N TRP A 53 -1.80 21.14 5.82
CA TRP A 53 -2.21 19.82 5.34
C TRP A 53 -3.74 19.69 5.42
N ILE A 54 -4.36 19.48 4.26
CA ILE A 54 -5.83 19.52 4.15
C ILE A 54 -6.52 18.41 4.95
N ASP A 55 -5.86 17.26 5.09
CA ASP A 55 -6.32 16.09 5.85
C ASP A 55 -6.14 16.24 7.36
N LYS A 56 -5.46 17.30 7.83
CA LYS A 56 -5.21 17.58 9.24
C LYS A 56 -5.91 18.83 9.74
N LEU A 57 -6.81 19.44 8.94
CA LEU A 57 -7.51 20.68 9.31
C LEU A 57 -8.39 20.55 10.56
N ASP A 58 -8.86 19.34 10.85
CA ASP A 58 -9.72 19.07 12.01
C ASP A 58 -8.93 18.63 13.25
N ASP A 59 -7.58 18.64 13.19
CA ASP A 59 -6.73 18.39 14.36
C ASP A 59 -7.07 19.38 15.49
N PRO A 60 -7.32 18.89 16.72
CA PRO A 60 -7.80 19.74 17.81
C PRO A 60 -6.74 20.69 18.38
N ASP A 61 -5.46 20.34 18.24
CA ASP A 61 -4.34 21.01 18.91
C ASP A 61 -3.52 21.90 17.96
N ASP A 62 -3.39 21.49 16.69
CA ASP A 62 -2.66 22.19 15.64
C ASP A 62 -3.35 22.04 14.26
N PRO A 63 -4.54 22.64 14.04
CA PRO A 63 -5.28 22.54 12.79
C PRO A 63 -4.42 22.74 11.53
N GLY A 64 -4.35 21.72 10.68
CA GLY A 64 -3.62 21.74 9.42
C GLY A 64 -2.11 21.48 9.53
N TRP A 65 -1.60 21.18 10.73
CA TRP A 65 -0.18 20.88 11.00
C TRP A 65 0.79 21.87 10.29
N PRO A 66 0.57 23.20 10.38
CA PRO A 66 1.33 24.18 9.62
C PRO A 66 2.82 24.15 9.94
N GLY A 67 3.64 23.93 8.91
CA GLY A 67 5.10 23.88 9.05
C GLY A 67 5.65 22.60 9.69
N SER A 68 4.80 21.59 9.89
CA SER A 68 5.17 20.25 10.35
C SER A 68 5.08 19.23 9.20
N TRP A 69 5.81 18.12 9.30
CA TRP A 69 5.69 17.04 8.31
C TRP A 69 4.41 16.23 8.61
N ASN A 70 3.63 15.93 7.58
CA ASN A 70 2.55 14.94 7.68
C ASN A 70 3.16 13.54 7.55
N GLY A 71 3.70 13.02 8.66
CA GLY A 71 4.31 11.70 8.75
C GLY A 71 3.27 10.58 8.89
N TYR A 72 3.72 9.34 8.67
CA TYR A 72 2.88 8.16 8.91
C TYR A 72 2.62 7.95 10.41
N PHE A 73 3.63 8.19 11.24
CA PHE A 73 3.59 8.07 12.70
C PHE A 73 3.50 9.45 13.37
N GLY A 74 2.64 10.33 12.87
CA GLY A 74 2.43 11.65 13.45
C GLY A 74 3.21 12.80 12.78
N LYS A 75 3.45 13.89 13.51
CA LYS A 75 4.02 15.18 13.01
C LYS A 75 5.52 15.13 12.67
N VAL A 76 6.09 13.94 12.55
CA VAL A 76 7.52 13.68 12.30
C VAL A 76 7.72 12.57 11.27
N PRO A 77 8.83 12.60 10.52
CA PRO A 77 9.19 11.48 9.67
C PRO A 77 9.65 10.29 10.53
N GLY A 78 9.10 9.10 10.27
CA GLY A 78 9.56 7.82 10.81
C GLY A 78 10.70 7.18 10.00
N ALA A 79 10.88 7.60 8.74
CA ALA A 79 12.01 7.19 7.90
C ALA A 79 13.04 8.31 7.69
N ASP A 80 14.28 7.95 7.29
CA ASP A 80 15.32 8.93 6.97
C ASP A 80 14.94 9.85 5.80
N LEU A 81 14.10 9.33 4.89
CA LEU A 81 13.43 10.10 3.87
C LEU A 81 12.03 9.55 3.61
N GLU A 82 11.05 10.44 3.58
CA GLU A 82 9.68 10.14 3.19
C GLU A 82 9.25 11.01 2.02
N SER A 83 8.33 10.47 1.23
CA SER A 83 7.57 11.21 0.24
C SER A 83 6.09 10.95 0.46
N TYR A 84 5.26 11.96 0.22
CA TYR A 84 3.81 11.85 0.39
C TYR A 84 3.10 12.53 -0.78
N VAL A 85 2.15 11.81 -1.38
CA VAL A 85 1.28 12.32 -2.43
C VAL A 85 -0.11 11.74 -2.27
N VAL A 86 -1.13 12.52 -2.62
CA VAL A 86 -2.52 12.06 -2.63
C VAL A 86 -3.14 12.34 -3.99
N TYR A 87 -3.89 11.37 -4.49
CA TYR A 87 -4.46 11.42 -5.83
C TYR A 87 -5.77 10.64 -5.93
N ASP A 88 -6.58 10.93 -6.95
CA ASP A 88 -7.88 10.30 -7.14
C ASP A 88 -8.17 9.95 -8.60
N ASP A 89 -9.21 9.14 -8.83
CA ASP A 89 -9.67 8.72 -10.15
C ASP A 89 -10.93 9.45 -10.62
N GLN A 90 -11.26 10.60 -10.01
CA GLN A 90 -12.55 11.29 -10.20
C GLN A 90 -12.87 11.59 -11.68
N TYR A 91 -11.84 11.74 -12.51
CA TYR A 91 -11.95 12.08 -13.93
C TYR A 91 -11.77 10.89 -14.88
N TYR A 92 -11.64 9.67 -14.37
CA TYR A 92 -11.41 8.48 -15.18
C TYR A 92 -12.71 8.02 -15.87
N ASP A 93 -12.93 8.46 -17.11
CA ASP A 93 -14.19 8.34 -17.84
C ASP A 93 -14.16 7.31 -18.99
N ALA A 94 -13.27 6.31 -18.89
CA ALA A 94 -13.19 5.22 -19.86
C ALA A 94 -14.48 4.42 -19.96
N TRP A 95 -15.22 4.31 -18.85
CA TRP A 95 -16.51 3.64 -18.76
C TRP A 95 -17.62 4.60 -18.32
N GLN A 96 -18.85 4.33 -18.78
CA GLN A 96 -20.05 5.07 -18.37
C GLN A 96 -20.53 4.61 -16.99
N PHE A 97 -19.67 4.79 -16.00
CA PHE A 97 -19.94 4.48 -14.60
C PHE A 97 -19.90 5.78 -13.79
N PHE A 98 -20.75 5.85 -12.77
CA PHE A 98 -20.90 6.99 -11.88
C PHE A 98 -21.01 6.42 -10.45
N PRO A 99 -19.93 6.45 -9.66
CA PRO A 99 -19.89 5.78 -8.37
C PRO A 99 -20.62 6.54 -7.26
N ASP A 100 -21.04 7.79 -7.51
CA ASP A 100 -21.59 8.68 -6.47
C ASP A 100 -23.02 9.13 -6.81
N GLU A 101 -23.96 8.83 -5.92
CA GLU A 101 -25.36 9.26 -6.04
C GLU A 101 -25.58 10.68 -5.52
N ARG A 102 -24.64 11.23 -4.72
CA ARG A 102 -24.74 12.60 -4.21
C ARG A 102 -24.67 13.64 -5.32
N ASP A 103 -24.09 13.29 -6.46
CA ASP A 103 -23.98 14.16 -7.65
C ASP A 103 -24.98 13.82 -8.77
N ALA A 104 -25.98 12.98 -8.52
CA ALA A 104 -26.90 12.48 -9.55
C ALA A 104 -27.66 13.58 -10.32
N GLY A 105 -27.84 14.76 -9.71
CA GLY A 105 -28.48 15.93 -10.32
C GLY A 105 -27.55 16.83 -11.15
N GLU A 106 -26.25 16.59 -11.12
CA GLU A 106 -25.25 17.40 -11.83
C GLU A 106 -25.14 17.04 -13.32
N ASP A 107 -24.52 17.95 -14.08
CA ASP A 107 -24.14 17.67 -15.47
C ASP A 107 -23.29 16.38 -15.53
N PRO A 108 -23.63 15.38 -16.38
CA PRO A 108 -22.85 14.15 -16.52
C PRO A 108 -21.34 14.34 -16.79
N LEU A 109 -20.94 15.50 -17.31
CA LEU A 109 -19.55 15.89 -17.53
C LEU A 109 -18.83 16.39 -16.26
N ARG A 110 -19.58 16.71 -15.20
CA ARG A 110 -19.08 17.17 -13.88
C ARG A 110 -19.19 16.12 -12.78
N ARG A 111 -20.00 15.09 -12.99
CA ARG A 111 -20.16 13.98 -12.04
C ARG A 111 -18.85 13.20 -11.86
N ARG A 112 -18.63 12.67 -10.66
CA ARG A 112 -17.53 11.77 -10.31
C ARG A 112 -17.56 10.56 -11.23
N ARG A 113 -16.37 10.18 -11.71
CA ARG A 113 -16.09 9.00 -12.54
C ARG A 113 -15.12 8.10 -11.79
N GLY A 114 -14.50 7.16 -12.51
CA GLY A 114 -13.68 6.12 -11.90
C GLY A 114 -14.50 5.26 -10.95
N LEU A 115 -13.81 4.61 -10.02
CA LEU A 115 -14.34 3.90 -8.88
C LEU A 115 -14.52 4.83 -7.67
N GLY A 116 -14.20 6.12 -7.79
CA GLY A 116 -14.34 7.09 -6.71
C GLY A 116 -13.32 6.88 -5.60
N LEU A 117 -12.13 6.41 -5.97
CA LEU A 117 -11.03 6.10 -5.07
C LEU A 117 -10.15 7.33 -4.85
N ARG A 118 -9.81 7.56 -3.59
CA ARG A 118 -8.70 8.42 -3.16
C ARG A 118 -7.57 7.50 -2.72
N ILE A 119 -6.36 7.78 -3.18
CA ILE A 119 -5.17 7.03 -2.82
C ILE A 119 -4.18 7.99 -2.17
N GLU A 120 -3.77 7.65 -0.95
CA GLU A 120 -2.63 8.22 -0.27
C GLU A 120 -1.43 7.29 -0.51
N GLN A 121 -0.36 7.83 -1.08
CA GLN A 121 0.86 7.08 -1.36
C GLN A 121 2.02 7.66 -0.56
N ARG A 122 2.72 6.79 0.16
CA ARG A 122 3.94 7.13 0.89
C ARG A 122 5.11 6.28 0.42
N GLY A 123 6.26 6.92 0.25
CA GLY A 123 7.52 6.24 -0.04
C GLY A 123 8.49 6.43 1.11
N PHE A 124 9.05 5.34 1.64
CA PHE A 124 9.99 5.36 2.77
C PHE A 124 11.36 4.82 2.36
N GLN A 125 12.41 5.46 2.86
CA GLN A 125 13.78 4.98 2.72
C GLN A 125 14.57 5.18 4.01
N TRP A 126 15.35 4.16 4.38
CA TRP A 126 16.29 4.20 5.49
C TRP A 126 17.74 4.08 4.99
N SER A 127 18.64 4.78 5.66
CA SER A 127 20.09 4.73 5.45
C SER A 127 20.74 3.50 6.09
N ASN A 128 19.98 2.70 6.84
CA ASN A 128 20.44 1.44 7.44
C ASN A 128 21.03 0.52 6.35
N PRO A 129 22.25 -0.02 6.52
CA PRO A 129 22.88 -0.91 5.55
C PRO A 129 22.03 -2.11 5.09
N GLN A 130 21.10 -2.59 5.94
CA GLN A 130 20.18 -3.68 5.61
C GLN A 130 19.07 -3.24 4.64
N ALA A 131 18.66 -1.97 4.68
CA ALA A 131 17.59 -1.40 3.85
C ALA A 131 18.09 -0.47 2.73
N ARG A 132 19.42 -0.23 2.63
CA ARG A 132 20.01 0.78 1.72
C ARG A 132 19.62 0.66 0.23
N ASN A 133 19.22 -0.53 -0.22
CA ASN A 133 18.85 -0.84 -1.60
C ASN A 133 17.34 -1.17 -1.73
N VAL A 134 16.54 -0.79 -0.74
CA VAL A 134 15.10 -1.05 -0.67
C VAL A 134 14.39 0.29 -0.52
N ILE A 135 13.25 0.41 -1.20
CA ILE A 135 12.30 1.50 -1.02
C ILE A 135 10.98 0.82 -0.67
N PHE A 136 10.32 1.31 0.37
CA PHE A 136 9.02 0.82 0.79
C PHE A 136 7.94 1.76 0.27
N TRP A 137 6.86 1.19 -0.23
CA TRP A 137 5.71 1.95 -0.70
C TRP A 137 4.48 1.50 0.06
N HIS A 138 3.82 2.45 0.70
CA HIS A 138 2.54 2.24 1.38
C HIS A 138 1.44 2.95 0.59
N TYR A 139 0.29 2.29 0.49
CA TYR A 139 -0.89 2.80 -0.21
C TYR A 139 -2.11 2.65 0.70
N ASP A 140 -2.70 3.77 1.10
CA ASP A 140 -4.02 3.80 1.73
C ASP A 140 -5.04 4.19 0.66
N ILE A 141 -6.04 3.34 0.48
CA ILE A 141 -7.05 3.48 -0.58
C ILE A 141 -8.42 3.62 0.06
N THR A 142 -9.01 4.80 -0.10
CA THR A 142 -10.33 5.12 0.44
C THR A 142 -11.37 5.21 -0.67
N ASN A 143 -12.49 4.52 -0.50
CA ASN A 143 -13.69 4.76 -1.31
C ASN A 143 -14.39 6.04 -0.82
N GLU A 144 -14.22 7.15 -1.54
CA GLU A 144 -14.90 8.41 -1.23
C GLU A 144 -16.33 8.48 -1.81
N SER A 145 -16.79 7.45 -2.54
CA SER A 145 -18.09 7.46 -3.23
C SER A 145 -19.24 6.90 -2.38
N THR A 146 -20.44 6.79 -2.96
CA THR A 146 -21.58 6.12 -2.30
C THR A 146 -21.84 4.71 -2.81
N THR A 147 -21.02 4.22 -3.76
CA THR A 147 -21.14 2.85 -4.25
C THR A 147 -20.42 1.92 -3.30
N ASP A 148 -21.15 0.94 -2.79
CA ASP A 148 -20.57 -0.21 -2.11
C ASP A 148 -20.12 -1.25 -3.16
N TYR A 149 -18.96 -1.84 -2.93
CA TYR A 149 -18.33 -2.84 -3.81
C TYR A 149 -18.40 -4.27 -3.28
N SER A 150 -18.97 -4.49 -2.08
CA SER A 150 -19.39 -5.81 -1.52
C SER A 150 -18.40 -6.96 -1.78
N ASP A 151 -17.16 -6.80 -1.31
CA ASP A 151 -16.06 -7.80 -1.38
C ASP A 151 -15.73 -8.30 -2.80
N ASN A 152 -16.09 -7.50 -3.80
CA ASN A 152 -15.87 -7.81 -5.19
C ASN A 152 -14.75 -6.95 -5.81
N ILE A 153 -13.73 -6.66 -5.01
CA ILE A 153 -12.56 -5.88 -5.40
C ILE A 153 -11.34 -6.81 -5.34
N ILE A 154 -10.44 -6.63 -6.29
CA ILE A 154 -9.10 -7.20 -6.24
C ILE A 154 -8.14 -6.04 -6.08
N PHE A 155 -7.32 -6.08 -5.04
CA PHE A 155 -6.22 -5.14 -4.87
C PHE A 155 -4.98 -5.78 -5.44
N GLY A 156 -4.34 -5.11 -6.40
CA GLY A 156 -3.18 -5.69 -7.05
C GLY A 156 -2.12 -4.68 -7.40
N LEU A 157 -0.87 -5.13 -7.26
CA LEU A 157 0.31 -4.38 -7.67
C LEU A 157 0.79 -4.92 -9.01
N TYR A 158 0.90 -4.06 -10.03
CA TYR A 158 1.52 -4.40 -11.30
C TYR A 158 2.92 -3.79 -11.40
N MET A 159 3.88 -4.62 -11.74
CA MET A 159 5.28 -4.21 -11.85
C MET A 159 5.79 -4.60 -13.23
N ASP A 160 6.23 -3.58 -13.97
CA ASP A 160 6.79 -3.70 -15.31
C ASP A 160 8.31 -3.57 -15.20
N SER A 161 9.02 -4.70 -15.32
CA SER A 161 10.45 -4.75 -15.10
C SER A 161 11.17 -4.84 -16.44
N GLY A 162 12.11 -3.92 -16.67
CA GLY A 162 13.01 -3.95 -17.83
C GLY A 162 14.44 -3.88 -17.36
N VAL A 163 14.98 -5.01 -16.87
CA VAL A 163 16.35 -5.08 -16.37
C VAL A 163 17.31 -4.81 -17.54
N GLY A 164 18.39 -4.07 -17.29
CA GLY A 164 19.32 -3.66 -18.36
C GLY A 164 18.83 -2.50 -19.25
N GLY A 165 17.54 -2.16 -19.20
CA GLY A 165 16.93 -0.98 -19.82
C GLY A 165 16.37 -1.22 -21.23
N SER A 166 15.68 -0.22 -21.78
CA SER A 166 14.95 -0.35 -23.06
C SER A 166 15.80 -0.15 -24.32
N ALA A 167 17.11 0.10 -24.16
CA ALA A 167 18.01 0.33 -25.28
C ALA A 167 18.57 -0.99 -25.84
N ILE A 168 19.04 -0.96 -27.09
CA ILE A 168 19.56 -2.14 -27.78
C ILE A 168 20.91 -2.54 -27.19
N GLY A 169 20.98 -3.78 -26.76
CA GLY A 169 22.11 -4.46 -26.17
C GLY A 169 23.22 -4.87 -27.11
N LEU A 170 24.23 -5.52 -26.52
CA LEU A 170 25.38 -6.09 -27.25
C LEU A 170 24.98 -7.24 -28.20
N ASP A 171 23.88 -7.90 -27.90
CA ASP A 171 23.31 -9.01 -28.66
C ASP A 171 22.31 -8.55 -29.74
N GLY A 172 22.04 -7.25 -29.83
CA GLY A 172 21.23 -6.63 -30.87
C GLY A 172 19.72 -6.62 -30.61
N ILE A 173 19.27 -6.89 -29.38
CA ILE A 173 17.87 -6.74 -28.96
C ILE A 173 17.75 -5.71 -27.83
N PRO A 174 16.57 -5.11 -27.60
CA PRO A 174 16.34 -4.34 -26.38
C PRO A 174 16.57 -5.22 -25.14
N GLU A 175 17.36 -4.77 -24.16
CA GLU A 175 17.73 -5.58 -22.98
C GLU A 175 16.51 -5.91 -22.10
N SER A 176 15.49 -5.05 -22.11
CA SER A 176 14.20 -5.34 -21.46
C SER A 176 13.39 -6.48 -22.12
N ASP A 177 13.85 -7.07 -23.23
CA ASP A 177 13.08 -8.07 -23.99
C ASP A 177 13.52 -9.52 -23.76
N ASP A 178 14.58 -9.77 -23.00
CA ASP A 178 15.09 -11.11 -22.66
C ASP A 178 15.24 -11.37 -21.16
N ASP A 179 14.46 -10.65 -20.34
CA ASP A 179 14.40 -10.85 -18.90
C ASP A 179 13.85 -12.24 -18.52
N ASN A 180 14.29 -12.70 -17.35
CA ASN A 180 13.74 -13.84 -16.64
C ASN A 180 13.12 -13.36 -15.33
N ALA A 181 12.19 -14.13 -14.79
CA ALA A 181 11.59 -13.87 -13.48
C ALA A 181 11.33 -15.17 -12.74
N PHE A 182 11.50 -15.12 -11.42
CA PHE A 182 11.13 -16.20 -10.51
C PHE A 182 10.32 -15.64 -9.35
N TRP A 183 9.18 -16.26 -9.07
CA TRP A 183 8.40 -16.01 -7.87
C TRP A 183 8.78 -17.01 -6.79
N ASP A 184 9.49 -16.50 -5.79
CA ASP A 184 9.93 -17.20 -4.61
C ASP A 184 8.88 -17.12 -3.51
N ARG A 185 8.45 -18.28 -3.05
CA ARG A 185 7.49 -18.47 -1.96
C ARG A 185 8.16 -18.98 -0.69
N GLU A 186 9.46 -19.22 -0.74
CA GLU A 186 10.20 -19.67 0.42
C GLU A 186 10.18 -18.57 1.50
N ALA A 187 10.11 -18.99 2.76
CA ALA A 187 10.10 -18.12 3.93
C ALA A 187 8.98 -17.05 3.99
N GLY A 188 7.88 -17.22 3.23
CA GLY A 188 6.72 -16.32 3.29
C GLY A 188 6.96 -14.92 2.71
N LEU A 189 8.08 -14.69 2.01
CA LEU A 189 8.49 -13.36 1.57
C LEU A 189 7.69 -12.81 0.39
N ASN A 190 6.83 -13.62 -0.24
CA ASN A 190 6.08 -13.27 -1.45
C ASN A 190 6.92 -12.48 -2.47
N LEU A 191 8.14 -12.96 -2.71
CA LEU A 191 9.17 -12.22 -3.43
C LEU A 191 9.20 -12.66 -4.88
N VAL A 192 8.92 -11.75 -5.80
CA VAL A 192 9.27 -11.94 -7.21
C VAL A 192 10.53 -11.17 -7.52
N TYR A 193 11.49 -11.83 -8.16
CA TYR A 193 12.69 -11.17 -8.65
C TYR A 193 12.92 -11.45 -10.13
N THR A 194 13.48 -10.46 -10.81
CA THR A 194 13.78 -10.49 -12.24
C THR A 194 15.25 -10.17 -12.50
N TRP A 195 15.79 -10.72 -13.58
CA TRP A 195 17.15 -10.51 -14.03
C TRP A 195 17.25 -10.63 -15.54
N ASP A 196 18.18 -9.88 -16.12
CA ASP A 196 18.56 -10.07 -17.52
C ASP A 196 19.22 -11.44 -17.70
N LYS A 197 18.85 -12.15 -18.75
CA LYS A 197 19.32 -13.50 -19.05
C LYS A 197 20.83 -13.59 -19.24
N ASN A 198 21.45 -12.56 -19.79
CA ASN A 198 22.88 -12.57 -20.11
C ASN A 198 23.73 -11.87 -19.03
N GLY A 199 23.09 -11.25 -18.03
CA GLY A 199 23.72 -10.43 -17.01
C GLY A 199 24.30 -9.11 -17.53
N ASN A 200 23.82 -8.63 -18.68
CA ASN A 200 24.24 -7.37 -19.27
C ASN A 200 23.05 -6.41 -19.33
N GLY A 201 23.37 -5.12 -19.37
CA GLY A 201 22.41 -4.11 -19.75
C GLY A 201 22.99 -3.27 -20.85
N PHE A 202 22.24 -2.24 -21.27
CA PHE A 202 22.71 -1.31 -22.28
C PHE A 202 24.07 -0.69 -21.92
N GLN A 203 24.29 -0.46 -20.63
CA GLN A 203 25.57 -0.02 -20.07
C GLN A 203 25.92 -0.83 -18.81
N GLY A 204 26.89 -1.73 -18.95
CA GLY A 204 27.47 -2.47 -17.83
C GLY A 204 26.67 -3.72 -17.44
N PRO A 205 27.12 -4.43 -16.38
CA PRO A 205 26.44 -5.62 -15.90
C PRO A 205 25.14 -5.26 -15.17
N THR A 206 24.18 -6.17 -15.18
CA THR A 206 22.92 -6.08 -14.45
C THR A 206 22.95 -6.87 -13.15
N GLY A 207 22.03 -6.52 -12.25
CA GLY A 207 21.74 -7.27 -11.03
C GLY A 207 20.32 -7.81 -11.04
N TYR A 208 19.82 -8.11 -9.85
CA TYR A 208 18.43 -8.52 -9.64
C TYR A 208 17.60 -7.32 -9.18
N LEU A 209 16.37 -7.24 -9.68
CA LEU A 209 15.35 -6.35 -9.15
C LEU A 209 14.24 -7.21 -8.53
N GLY A 210 13.90 -6.94 -7.27
CA GLY A 210 12.92 -7.71 -6.51
C GLY A 210 11.77 -6.84 -6.02
N TYR A 211 10.60 -7.47 -5.89
CA TYR A 211 9.40 -6.88 -5.32
C TYR A 211 8.78 -7.90 -4.35
N SER A 212 8.46 -7.43 -3.16
CA SER A 212 7.79 -8.22 -2.12
C SER A 212 6.53 -7.47 -1.72
N TYR A 213 5.45 -8.23 -1.56
CA TYR A 213 4.17 -7.73 -1.06
C TYR A 213 4.08 -8.09 0.42
N MET A 214 4.17 -7.06 1.28
CA MET A 214 4.42 -7.22 2.72
C MET A 214 3.19 -7.02 3.57
N GLU A 215 2.30 -6.11 3.15
CA GLU A 215 1.04 -5.79 3.82
C GLU A 215 -0.07 -5.88 2.78
N THR A 216 -1.20 -6.46 3.18
CA THR A 216 -2.37 -6.63 2.33
C THR A 216 -3.60 -5.99 2.99
N PRO A 217 -4.65 -5.64 2.24
CA PRO A 217 -5.92 -5.24 2.85
C PRO A 217 -6.41 -6.30 3.84
N GLY A 218 -6.95 -5.86 4.98
CA GLY A 218 -7.60 -6.73 5.94
C GLY A 218 -9.11 -6.85 5.72
N ASN A 219 -9.74 -7.87 6.31
CA ASN A 219 -11.19 -8.07 6.27
C ASN A 219 -11.79 -8.38 7.66
N PRO A 220 -12.02 -7.36 8.49
CA PRO A 220 -12.37 -7.57 9.89
C PRO A 220 -13.85 -7.88 10.14
N PHE A 221 -14.57 -8.39 9.13
CA PHE A 221 -16.03 -8.49 9.17
C PHE A 221 -16.57 -9.86 8.75
N ASP A 222 -15.70 -10.82 8.38
CA ASP A 222 -16.13 -12.10 7.84
C ASP A 222 -16.16 -13.24 8.88
N GLY A 223 -15.66 -12.99 10.10
CA GLY A 223 -15.60 -13.97 11.19
C GLY A 223 -14.56 -15.06 10.94
N ILE A 224 -13.56 -14.79 10.10
CA ILE A 224 -12.44 -15.68 9.77
C ILE A 224 -11.16 -15.02 10.29
N ASP A 225 -10.18 -15.84 10.66
CA ASP A 225 -8.82 -15.45 11.00
C ASP A 225 -8.02 -15.58 9.70
N ASN A 226 -7.94 -14.50 8.90
CA ASN A 226 -7.41 -14.54 7.53
C ASN A 226 -5.88 -14.70 7.50
N ASP A 227 -5.17 -14.11 8.46
CA ASP A 227 -3.71 -14.16 8.54
C ASP A 227 -3.18 -15.31 9.42
N GLU A 228 -4.09 -16.06 10.05
CA GLU A 228 -3.85 -17.20 10.92
C GLU A 228 -3.08 -16.87 12.20
N ASN A 229 -3.14 -15.61 12.67
CA ASN A 229 -2.44 -15.15 13.87
C ASN A 229 -3.15 -15.57 15.18
N GLY A 230 -4.39 -16.08 15.09
CA GLY A 230 -5.17 -16.59 16.24
C GLY A 230 -6.16 -15.59 16.85
N ILE A 231 -6.28 -14.42 16.26
CA ILE A 231 -7.29 -13.40 16.57
C ILE A 231 -8.31 -13.39 15.42
N LEU A 232 -9.53 -12.91 15.69
CA LEU A 232 -10.60 -12.83 14.69
C LEU A 232 -11.03 -11.37 14.56
N ASP A 233 -11.32 -10.93 13.34
CA ASP A 233 -12.01 -9.67 13.04
C ASP A 233 -11.28 -8.41 13.60
N GLU A 234 -9.97 -8.31 13.39
CA GLU A 234 -9.08 -7.25 13.92
C GLU A 234 -9.24 -5.91 13.19
N GLN A 235 -9.57 -4.84 13.92
CA GLN A 235 -9.90 -3.53 13.35
C GLN A 235 -8.85 -2.48 13.70
N ARG A 236 -8.33 -1.80 12.67
CA ARG A 236 -7.37 -0.68 12.82
C ARG A 236 -8.01 0.71 12.98
N ASP A 237 -9.32 0.73 13.20
CA ASP A 237 -10.11 1.93 13.46
C ASP A 237 -11.15 1.71 14.58
N GLY A 238 -10.92 0.68 15.40
CA GLY A 238 -11.82 0.28 16.49
C GLY A 238 -11.68 1.16 17.73
N GLY A 239 -10.53 1.83 17.89
CA GLY A 239 -10.18 2.56 19.09
C GLY A 239 -9.85 1.64 20.27
N PRO A 240 -9.55 2.18 21.46
CA PRO A 240 -8.85 1.46 22.53
C PRO A 240 -9.63 0.30 23.18
N GLY A 241 -10.90 0.10 22.80
CA GLY A 241 -11.72 -0.95 23.39
C GLY A 241 -11.95 -0.79 24.89
N ASN A 242 -11.83 -1.88 25.64
CA ASN A 242 -12.04 -1.90 27.09
C ASN A 242 -10.73 -2.16 27.83
N LEU A 243 -10.52 -1.46 28.96
CA LEU A 243 -9.41 -1.75 29.86
C LEU A 243 -9.66 -3.04 30.65
N ILE A 244 -8.69 -3.95 30.64
CA ILE A 244 -8.63 -5.15 31.47
C ILE A 244 -7.41 -5.07 32.39
N GLU A 245 -7.66 -5.04 33.69
CA GLU A 245 -6.61 -4.98 34.71
C GLU A 245 -6.37 -6.34 35.38
N GLY A 246 -5.09 -6.69 35.52
CA GLY A 246 -4.60 -7.87 36.20
C GLY A 246 -4.34 -9.05 35.26
N GLN A 247 -3.16 -9.66 35.39
CA GLN A 247 -2.69 -10.77 34.55
C GLN A 247 -3.65 -11.97 34.49
N ASP A 248 -4.35 -12.28 35.59
CA ASP A 248 -5.32 -13.38 35.61
C ASP A 248 -6.60 -13.04 34.81
N ALA A 249 -7.00 -11.77 34.79
CA ALA A 249 -8.15 -11.29 34.01
C ALA A 249 -7.81 -11.27 32.52
N ILE A 250 -6.64 -10.72 32.16
CA ILE A 250 -6.11 -10.72 30.79
C ILE A 250 -6.03 -12.16 30.27
N ARG A 251 -5.39 -13.07 31.03
CA ARG A 251 -5.29 -14.49 30.67
C ARG A 251 -6.66 -15.13 30.45
N SER A 252 -7.62 -14.83 31.33
CA SER A 252 -8.96 -15.40 31.22
C SER A 252 -9.70 -14.89 29.99
N TYR A 253 -9.48 -13.63 29.59
CA TYR A 253 -10.06 -13.06 28.38
C TYR A 253 -9.48 -13.72 27.13
N VAL A 254 -8.16 -13.73 26.96
CA VAL A 254 -7.55 -14.28 25.73
C VAL A 254 -7.82 -15.77 25.56
N GLN A 255 -7.82 -16.55 26.64
CA GLN A 255 -8.18 -17.97 26.59
C GLN A 255 -9.63 -18.23 26.19
N ALA A 256 -10.51 -17.23 26.33
CA ALA A 256 -11.92 -17.33 25.97
C ALA A 256 -12.21 -16.81 24.55
N ASN A 257 -11.38 -15.91 24.02
CA ASN A 257 -11.65 -15.20 22.77
C ASN A 257 -10.64 -15.52 21.65
N TYR A 258 -9.40 -15.90 21.94
CA TYR A 258 -8.34 -16.14 20.95
C TYR A 258 -8.02 -17.64 20.82
N ASP A 259 -7.50 -18.04 19.66
CA ASP A 259 -6.76 -19.30 19.52
C ASP A 259 -5.34 -19.11 20.05
N MET A 260 -5.17 -19.41 21.34
CA MET A 260 -3.87 -19.25 22.01
C MET A 260 -2.74 -20.08 21.40
N THR A 261 -3.03 -21.14 20.62
CA THR A 261 -1.97 -21.91 19.97
C THR A 261 -1.36 -21.11 18.83
N LYS A 262 -2.21 -20.51 17.99
CA LYS A 262 -1.80 -19.66 16.88
C LYS A 262 -1.20 -18.35 17.38
N PHE A 263 -1.87 -17.72 18.35
CA PHE A 263 -1.38 -16.49 18.97
C PHE A 263 0.05 -16.64 19.50
N GLU A 264 0.32 -17.69 20.28
CA GLU A 264 1.67 -17.90 20.82
C GLU A 264 2.70 -18.35 19.78
N GLU A 265 2.26 -18.90 18.63
CA GLU A 265 3.12 -19.24 17.50
C GLU A 265 3.53 -17.99 16.71
N PHE A 266 2.61 -17.04 16.55
CA PHE A 266 2.81 -15.79 15.80
C PHE A 266 3.49 -14.71 16.65
N PHE A 267 2.83 -14.30 17.75
CA PHE A 267 3.24 -13.19 18.62
C PHE A 267 4.22 -13.58 19.73
N GLY A 268 4.37 -14.89 19.96
CA GLY A 268 5.14 -15.43 21.07
C GLY A 268 4.33 -15.58 22.37
N PRO A 269 4.97 -16.05 23.46
CA PRO A 269 4.25 -16.41 24.68
C PRO A 269 3.47 -15.24 25.29
N LEU A 270 2.22 -15.48 25.72
CA LEU A 270 1.37 -14.47 26.34
C LEU A 270 2.06 -13.77 27.52
N ASP A 271 2.83 -14.52 28.33
CA ASP A 271 3.52 -13.98 29.50
C ASP A 271 4.71 -13.05 29.17
N GLN A 272 5.06 -12.95 27.88
CA GLN A 272 6.10 -12.07 27.35
C GLN A 272 5.53 -10.83 26.66
N ARG A 273 4.22 -10.77 26.40
CA ARG A 273 3.60 -9.60 25.79
C ARG A 273 3.70 -8.38 26.73
N PRO A 274 4.08 -7.19 26.21
CA PRO A 274 4.23 -5.97 27.00
C PRO A 274 3.04 -5.66 27.92
N ALA A 275 1.82 -5.61 27.40
CA ALA A 275 0.64 -5.29 28.20
C ALA A 275 0.38 -6.33 29.30
N PHE A 276 0.62 -7.63 29.00
CA PHE A 276 0.53 -8.70 29.99
C PHE A 276 1.54 -8.55 31.14
N GLN A 277 2.76 -8.11 30.85
CA GLN A 277 3.79 -7.86 31.87
C GLN A 277 3.49 -6.62 32.70
N ALA A 278 2.96 -5.58 32.05
CA ALA A 278 2.49 -4.36 32.72
C ALA A 278 1.28 -4.62 33.63
N GLY A 279 0.49 -5.64 33.30
CA GLY A 279 -0.65 -6.09 34.09
C GLY A 279 -1.92 -5.28 33.84
N TYR A 280 -1.97 -4.56 32.72
CA TYR A 280 -3.16 -3.89 32.18
C TYR A 280 -3.11 -3.98 30.67
N TRP A 281 -4.26 -4.02 30.02
CA TRP A 281 -4.37 -4.15 28.57
C TRP A 281 -5.65 -3.50 28.05
N TRP A 282 -5.56 -2.80 26.93
CA TRP A 282 -6.69 -2.20 26.22
C TRP A 282 -7.09 -3.12 25.07
N THR A 283 -8.32 -3.63 25.06
CA THR A 283 -8.70 -4.70 24.12
C THR A 283 -8.69 -4.32 22.64
N GLY A 284 -8.52 -3.04 22.31
CA GLY A 284 -8.33 -2.60 20.92
C GLY A 284 -6.86 -2.57 20.47
N ASP A 285 -5.91 -2.93 21.35
CA ASP A 285 -4.54 -3.31 20.98
C ASP A 285 -4.50 -4.84 21.01
N GLU A 286 -5.04 -5.49 19.99
CA GLU A 286 -5.36 -6.93 20.04
C GLU A 286 -4.14 -7.82 20.29
N ASP A 287 -2.98 -7.37 19.81
CA ASP A 287 -1.72 -8.09 19.83
C ASP A 287 -0.99 -7.96 21.20
N MET A 288 -1.33 -6.93 22.00
CA MET A 288 -0.82 -6.64 23.35
C MET A 288 0.60 -6.08 23.45
N ASP A 289 1.12 -5.43 22.41
CA ASP A 289 2.41 -4.75 22.46
C ASP A 289 2.35 -3.28 22.85
N TRP A 290 1.18 -2.64 22.83
CA TRP A 290 1.02 -1.28 23.33
C TRP A 290 1.14 -1.20 24.85
N VAL A 291 2.00 -0.29 25.33
CA VAL A 291 2.06 0.10 26.74
C VAL A 291 2.36 1.59 26.89
N ALA A 292 1.72 2.21 27.87
CA ALA A 292 1.79 3.67 28.05
C ALA A 292 3.23 4.18 28.33
N GLU A 293 4.11 3.35 28.88
CA GLU A 293 5.51 3.74 29.13
C GLU A 293 6.28 4.07 27.84
N PHE A 294 5.89 3.49 26.70
CA PHE A 294 6.63 3.58 25.43
C PHE A 294 5.85 4.18 24.27
N ASN A 295 4.52 4.16 24.33
CA ASN A 295 3.69 4.48 23.16
C ASN A 295 2.68 5.63 23.38
N ASP A 296 2.44 6.05 24.63
CA ASP A 296 1.51 7.12 25.01
C ASP A 296 2.06 8.51 24.60
N THR A 297 1.98 8.76 23.29
CA THR A 297 2.61 9.89 22.57
C THR A 297 1.57 10.87 22.04
N GLY A 298 0.29 10.60 22.27
CA GLY A 298 -0.81 11.41 21.75
C GLY A 298 -0.99 11.29 20.23
N ALA A 299 -1.97 12.03 19.73
CA ALA A 299 -2.40 12.00 18.34
C ALA A 299 -1.33 12.48 17.34
N ASP A 300 -0.35 13.26 17.79
CA ASP A 300 0.74 13.77 16.98
C ASP A 300 1.99 12.87 16.97
N GLY A 301 1.97 11.78 17.75
CA GLY A 301 2.99 10.73 17.76
C GLY A 301 4.35 11.16 18.35
N ILE A 302 4.39 12.24 19.14
CA ILE A 302 5.62 12.81 19.70
C ILE A 302 5.45 13.04 21.20
N PHE A 303 6.35 12.44 21.99
CA PHE A 303 6.47 12.74 23.42
C PHE A 303 6.80 14.20 23.73
N ASP A 304 6.34 14.64 24.89
CA ASP A 304 6.48 15.95 25.52
C ASP A 304 5.86 17.12 24.72
N THR A 305 4.81 16.91 23.92
CA THR A 305 4.13 17.99 23.14
C THR A 305 2.91 18.58 23.85
N GLY A 306 2.29 17.80 24.74
CA GLY A 306 1.06 18.10 25.47
C GLY A 306 -0.19 18.05 24.60
N ASP A 307 -0.18 17.25 23.53
CA ASP A 307 -1.30 17.12 22.61
C ASP A 307 -2.37 16.13 23.11
N THR A 308 -3.48 16.03 22.36
CA THR A 308 -4.60 15.18 22.74
C THR A 308 -4.18 13.71 22.76
N GLY A 309 -4.41 13.06 23.91
CA GLY A 309 -4.14 11.63 24.13
C GLY A 309 -2.86 11.37 24.92
N GLU A 310 -1.96 12.35 25.02
CA GLU A 310 -0.65 12.14 25.64
C GLU A 310 -0.70 12.03 27.18
N GLU A 311 0.06 11.08 27.72
CA GLU A 311 0.20 10.74 29.14
C GLU A 311 -1.14 10.42 29.84
N ASP A 312 -2.17 10.01 29.07
CA ASP A 312 -3.49 9.71 29.61
C ASP A 312 -3.69 8.21 29.95
N GLY A 313 -2.74 7.37 29.53
CA GLY A 313 -2.73 5.92 29.75
C GLY A 313 -3.70 5.13 28.87
N VAL A 314 -4.21 5.75 27.79
CA VAL A 314 -5.14 5.18 26.83
C VAL A 314 -4.53 5.25 25.42
N PRO A 315 -4.52 4.13 24.65
CA PRO A 315 -4.09 4.16 23.27
C PRO A 315 -4.87 5.21 22.45
N THR A 316 -4.14 6.02 21.71
CA THR A 316 -4.67 7.12 20.90
C THR A 316 -4.27 6.95 19.43
N ALA A 317 -5.22 7.18 18.51
CA ALA A 317 -4.94 7.10 17.08
C ALA A 317 -3.80 8.05 16.68
N GLY A 318 -2.74 7.52 16.06
CA GLY A 318 -1.52 8.25 15.71
C GLY A 318 -0.30 7.83 16.52
N GLU A 319 -0.52 7.20 17.67
CA GLU A 319 0.52 6.52 18.46
C GLU A 319 1.05 5.29 17.73
N ARG A 320 2.24 4.83 18.13
CA ARG A 320 2.83 3.61 17.59
C ARG A 320 2.21 2.38 18.22
N ASP A 321 2.29 1.26 17.48
CA ASP A 321 1.82 -0.03 17.94
C ASP A 321 0.33 0.07 18.36
N PHE A 322 -0.47 0.80 17.56
CA PHE A 322 -1.91 0.94 17.76
C PHE A 322 -2.66 1.35 16.49
N ASP A 323 -3.82 0.74 16.26
CA ASP A 323 -4.78 0.97 15.18
C ASP A 323 -4.07 1.08 13.80
N GLN A 324 -4.20 2.21 13.12
CA GLN A 324 -3.64 2.45 11.79
C GLN A 324 -2.11 2.34 11.73
N THR A 325 -1.39 2.52 12.84
CA THR A 325 0.08 2.48 12.81
C THR A 325 0.63 1.09 13.07
N ASP A 326 -0.19 0.18 13.59
CA ASP A 326 0.17 -1.22 13.78
C ASP A 326 -0.38 -2.06 12.64
N VAL A 327 0.49 -2.82 11.99
CA VAL A 327 0.12 -3.71 10.89
C VAL A 327 -0.39 -5.06 11.41
N ASP A 328 0.02 -5.43 12.62
CA ASP A 328 -0.32 -6.70 13.24
C ASP A 328 -1.75 -6.67 13.84
N GLU A 329 -2.37 -5.50 13.98
CA GLU A 329 -3.81 -5.32 14.26
C GLU A 329 -4.71 -5.39 13.00
N SER A 330 -4.17 -5.87 11.88
CA SER A 330 -4.93 -6.07 10.66
C SER A 330 -5.23 -7.54 10.44
N ASP A 331 -6.50 -7.90 10.27
CA ASP A 331 -6.89 -9.25 9.82
C ASP A 331 -6.59 -9.42 8.32
N GLN A 332 -5.31 -9.59 7.98
CA GLN A 332 -4.80 -9.49 6.62
C GLN A 332 -5.26 -10.66 5.76
N ILE A 333 -5.88 -10.36 4.61
CA ILE A 333 -6.33 -11.36 3.63
C ILE A 333 -5.14 -12.18 3.08
N GLY A 334 -3.96 -11.58 3.04
CA GLY A 334 -2.77 -12.16 2.45
C GLY A 334 -2.87 -12.22 0.92
N LEU A 335 -1.90 -12.91 0.30
CA LEU A 335 -1.85 -13.01 -1.15
C LEU A 335 -2.83 -14.09 -1.66
N THR A 336 -3.83 -13.69 -2.43
CA THR A 336 -4.84 -14.60 -3.00
C THR A 336 -4.55 -14.99 -4.46
N GLY A 337 -3.62 -14.29 -5.12
CA GLY A 337 -3.19 -14.63 -6.47
C GLY A 337 -1.86 -14.02 -6.92
N PHE A 338 -1.25 -14.65 -7.92
CA PHE A 338 -0.06 -14.18 -8.61
C PHE A 338 -0.14 -14.46 -10.10
N LYS A 339 0.20 -13.46 -10.92
CA LYS A 339 0.17 -13.56 -12.37
C LYS A 339 1.45 -13.04 -13.02
N MET A 340 2.02 -13.83 -13.92
CA MET A 340 3.00 -13.33 -14.88
C MET A 340 2.29 -12.64 -16.05
N ASN A 341 2.80 -11.49 -16.46
CA ASN A 341 2.38 -10.78 -17.67
C ASN A 341 3.50 -10.83 -18.71
N ARG A 342 3.47 -11.85 -19.57
CA ARG A 342 4.37 -11.94 -20.73
C ARG A 342 3.95 -10.91 -21.76
N ILE A 343 4.73 -9.85 -21.91
CA ILE A 343 4.44 -8.73 -22.82
C ILE A 343 4.95 -9.07 -24.22
N ARG A 344 6.20 -9.53 -24.31
CA ARG A 344 6.84 -9.90 -25.58
C ARG A 344 7.82 -11.06 -25.37
N ALA A 345 7.77 -12.06 -26.24
CA ALA A 345 8.78 -13.12 -26.23
C ALA A 345 10.12 -12.60 -26.75
N GLY A 346 11.19 -12.84 -25.99
CA GLY A 346 12.55 -12.53 -26.38
C GLY A 346 13.02 -13.33 -27.59
N VAL A 347 14.08 -12.86 -28.25
CA VAL A 347 14.61 -13.53 -29.44
C VAL A 347 15.08 -14.94 -29.08
N GLY A 348 14.70 -15.92 -29.90
CA GLY A 348 15.04 -17.32 -29.68
C GLY A 348 14.24 -18.02 -28.58
N ASN A 349 13.21 -17.40 -28.01
CA ASN A 349 12.33 -18.08 -27.07
C ASN A 349 11.60 -19.24 -27.79
N PRO A 350 11.67 -20.49 -27.29
CA PRO A 350 10.92 -21.61 -27.87
C PRO A 350 9.40 -21.45 -27.69
N ASN A 351 8.95 -20.63 -26.74
CA ASN A 351 7.56 -20.28 -26.52
C ASN A 351 7.32 -18.82 -26.91
N THR A 352 6.27 -18.56 -27.67
CA THR A 352 5.89 -17.21 -28.14
C THR A 352 4.56 -16.74 -27.58
N ASN A 353 3.98 -17.45 -26.62
CA ASN A 353 2.73 -17.08 -25.99
C ASN A 353 2.92 -15.84 -25.12
N VAL A 354 1.97 -14.92 -25.20
CA VAL A 354 1.98 -13.63 -24.50
C VAL A 354 0.62 -13.35 -23.90
N ASP A 355 0.59 -12.78 -22.70
CA ASP A 355 -0.65 -12.44 -21.99
C ASP A 355 -1.18 -11.07 -22.47
N GLN A 356 -0.27 -10.14 -22.74
CA GLN A 356 -0.56 -8.76 -23.15
C GLN A 356 -1.64 -8.12 -22.25
N ILE A 357 -1.45 -8.19 -20.93
CA ILE A 357 -2.22 -7.34 -20.02
C ILE A 357 -1.66 -5.93 -20.17
N VAL A 358 -2.54 -4.99 -20.51
CA VAL A 358 -2.23 -3.57 -20.68
C VAL A 358 -3.33 -2.78 -19.97
N PHE A 359 -2.96 -1.77 -19.16
CA PHE A 359 -3.90 -1.06 -18.29
C PHE A 359 -4.59 0.12 -18.98
N PHE A 360 -5.13 -0.13 -20.17
CA PHE A 360 -5.97 0.79 -20.93
C PHE A 360 -6.96 0.00 -21.79
N ASP A 361 -8.05 0.62 -22.24
CA ASP A 361 -9.00 -0.07 -23.11
C ASP A 361 -8.43 -0.26 -24.53
N ASP A 362 -7.84 -1.43 -24.78
CA ASP A 362 -7.40 -1.90 -26.09
C ASP A 362 -8.44 -2.80 -26.79
N GLY A 363 -9.66 -2.88 -26.23
CA GLY A 363 -10.72 -3.76 -26.69
C GLY A 363 -10.57 -5.24 -26.28
N LYS A 364 -9.51 -5.63 -25.57
CA LYS A 364 -9.30 -7.01 -25.11
C LYS A 364 -9.77 -7.27 -23.68
N GLN A 365 -10.53 -6.33 -23.11
CA GLN A 365 -11.20 -6.49 -21.82
C GLN A 365 -10.25 -6.92 -20.70
N TRP A 366 -9.08 -6.27 -20.61
CA TRP A 366 -8.08 -6.60 -19.57
C TRP A 366 -8.65 -6.62 -18.14
N PRO A 367 -9.60 -5.75 -17.71
CA PRO A 367 -10.09 -5.80 -16.33
C PRO A 367 -10.82 -7.12 -16.08
N ARG A 368 -11.69 -7.51 -17.02
CA ARG A 368 -12.43 -8.78 -16.96
C ARG A 368 -11.49 -9.98 -16.95
N ARG A 369 -10.45 -9.99 -17.79
CA ARG A 369 -9.48 -11.09 -17.86
C ARG A 369 -8.71 -11.27 -16.55
N LEU A 370 -8.33 -10.17 -15.90
CA LEU A 370 -7.66 -10.22 -14.59
C LEU A 370 -8.62 -10.66 -13.51
N TYR A 371 -9.83 -10.09 -13.48
CA TYR A 371 -10.87 -10.47 -12.53
C TYR A 371 -11.17 -11.97 -12.61
N GLU A 372 -11.47 -12.49 -13.80
CA GLU A 372 -11.75 -13.92 -14.00
C GLU A 372 -10.57 -14.84 -13.61
N PHE A 373 -9.33 -14.35 -13.72
CA PHE A 373 -8.15 -15.12 -13.30
C PHE A 373 -8.01 -15.15 -11.77
N PHE A 374 -8.06 -13.98 -11.12
CA PHE A 374 -7.84 -13.87 -9.68
C PHE A 374 -9.01 -14.39 -8.84
N THR A 375 -10.23 -14.42 -9.38
CA THR A 375 -11.38 -15.07 -8.73
C THR A 375 -11.55 -16.55 -9.10
N SER A 376 -10.53 -17.17 -9.70
CA SER A 376 -10.58 -18.60 -10.06
C SER A 376 -9.86 -19.47 -9.04
N ASP A 377 -10.16 -20.77 -9.03
CA ASP A 377 -9.45 -21.77 -8.21
C ASP A 377 -7.94 -21.91 -8.58
N THR A 378 -7.49 -21.25 -9.66
CA THR A 378 -6.11 -21.29 -10.17
C THR A 378 -5.55 -19.88 -10.38
N SER A 379 -5.62 -19.05 -9.33
CA SER A 379 -5.18 -17.65 -9.32
C SER A 379 -3.65 -17.47 -9.26
N PHE A 380 -2.86 -18.54 -9.38
CA PHE A 380 -1.41 -18.54 -9.27
C PHE A 380 -0.75 -19.13 -10.53
N ASP A 381 0.01 -18.30 -11.26
CA ASP A 381 0.80 -18.73 -12.41
C ASP A 381 2.05 -19.54 -12.01
N ASP A 382 2.66 -20.22 -12.98
CA ASP A 382 3.96 -20.89 -12.81
C ASP A 382 5.02 -19.90 -12.29
N PRO A 383 5.87 -20.31 -11.33
CA PRO A 383 6.79 -19.39 -10.68
C PRO A 383 7.93 -18.92 -11.58
N LEU A 384 8.27 -19.64 -12.65
CA LEU A 384 9.40 -19.32 -13.53
C LEU A 384 8.95 -18.90 -14.92
N VAL A 385 9.44 -17.74 -15.37
CA VAL A 385 9.35 -17.31 -16.77
C VAL A 385 10.75 -16.95 -17.27
N LEU A 386 11.05 -17.35 -18.51
CA LEU A 386 12.36 -17.16 -19.11
C LEU A 386 12.28 -16.45 -20.46
N ASN A 387 13.17 -15.48 -20.68
CA ASN A 387 13.44 -14.82 -21.96
C ASN A 387 12.22 -14.06 -22.52
N TYR A 388 11.64 -13.17 -21.72
CA TYR A 388 10.51 -12.31 -22.07
C TYR A 388 10.76 -10.86 -21.64
N ASN A 389 10.16 -9.92 -22.36
CA ASN A 389 9.71 -8.68 -21.76
C ASN A 389 8.55 -9.01 -20.81
N ILE A 390 8.71 -8.73 -19.52
CA ILE A 390 7.84 -9.28 -18.49
C ILE A 390 7.46 -8.24 -17.44
N GLY A 391 6.17 -8.25 -17.11
CA GLY A 391 5.70 -7.73 -15.84
C GLY A 391 5.05 -8.83 -15.01
N PHE A 392 4.67 -8.52 -13.80
CA PHE A 392 3.96 -9.44 -12.91
C PHE A 392 2.98 -8.68 -12.04
N LEU A 393 1.99 -9.41 -11.55
CA LEU A 393 0.91 -8.90 -10.72
C LEU A 393 0.79 -9.74 -9.46
N PHE A 394 0.79 -9.07 -8.31
CA PHE A 394 0.27 -9.63 -7.07
C PHE A 394 -1.18 -9.21 -6.90
N ALA A 395 -1.98 -10.05 -6.25
CA ALA A 395 -3.37 -9.76 -5.96
C ALA A 395 -3.78 -10.31 -4.59
N SER A 396 -4.59 -9.53 -3.88
CA SER A 396 -5.38 -9.92 -2.72
C SER A 396 -6.85 -9.75 -3.05
#